data_AF-A0A1I5IA46-F1
#
_entry.id   AF-A0A1I5IA46-F1
#
_cell.length_a   1.000
_cell.length_b   1.000
_cell.length_c   1.000
_cell.angle_alpha   90.00
_cell.angle_beta   90.00
_cell.angle_gamma   90.00
#
_symmetry.space_group_name_H-M   'P 1'
#
loop_
_entity.id
_entity.type
_entity.pdbx_description
1 polymer ?
#
loop_
_entity_poly.entity_id
_entity_poly.type
_entity_poly.pdbx_seq_one_letter_code
_entity_poly.pdbx_strand_id
1 'polypeptide(L)'
;MDNDLLYLTAKLDKNPPIDKDSFDKALELIDCSFPPDYLSFMRKHNGCEGAVLNGQWLVLWPIQELLQYNEMYGASVFAPGLFLIGSNGGAIAYGIKKEQGIFFEVEFVYMEEKESIVIAKDFESFLWSLAEFTEGSCQYSLARVASDKDNRKRHEQDPSLKGMHLHEVHPILLGGDPIAAANKVPLKSDAHSQYTRWWKKKIEEISN
;
A
#
# COMPACT_ATOMS: atom_id res chain seq x y z
N MET A 1 0.41 10.22 1.31
CA MET A 1 -0.02 9.56 2.56
C MET A 1 -1.34 8.83 2.36
N ASP A 2 -2.53 9.45 2.34
CA ASP A 2 -3.77 8.65 2.14
C ASP A 2 -3.90 8.00 0.74
N ASN A 3 -3.27 8.57 -0.29
CA ASN A 3 -3.36 8.05 -1.66
C ASN A 3 -2.58 6.74 -1.87
N ASP A 4 -1.48 6.55 -1.14
CA ASP A 4 -0.59 5.40 -1.31
C ASP A 4 -1.25 4.13 -0.75
N LEU A 5 -1.84 4.21 0.46
CA LEU A 5 -2.65 3.12 1.01
C LEU A 5 -3.84 2.76 0.12
N LEU A 6 -4.56 3.76 -0.42
CA LEU A 6 -5.69 3.49 -1.31
C LEU A 6 -5.24 2.72 -2.56
N TYR A 7 -4.10 3.09 -3.13
CA TYR A 7 -3.53 2.45 -4.30
C TYR A 7 -3.03 1.02 -4.00
N LEU A 8 -2.27 0.85 -2.92
CA LEU A 8 -1.72 -0.46 -2.53
C LEU A 8 -2.81 -1.48 -2.20
N THR A 9 -3.91 -1.01 -1.62
CA THR A 9 -5.01 -1.86 -1.15
C THR A 9 -6.21 -1.88 -2.11
N ALA A 10 -6.06 -1.38 -3.34
CA ALA A 10 -7.17 -1.22 -4.28
C ALA A 10 -7.84 -2.54 -4.68
N LYS A 11 -7.10 -3.65 -4.64
CA LYS A 11 -7.57 -5.00 -5.00
C LYS A 11 -7.86 -5.90 -3.80
N LEU A 12 -7.79 -5.34 -2.57
CA LEU A 12 -8.18 -6.07 -1.37
C LEU A 12 -9.69 -5.98 -1.20
N ASP A 13 -10.33 -7.13 -1.00
CA ASP A 13 -11.66 -7.20 -0.41
C ASP A 13 -11.53 -6.87 1.07
N LYS A 14 -12.17 -5.76 1.49
CA LYS A 14 -11.97 -5.17 2.82
C LYS A 14 -13.21 -5.41 3.65
N ASN A 15 -13.03 -6.06 4.79
CA ASN A 15 -14.12 -6.31 5.71
C ASN A 15 -14.72 -4.98 6.20
N PRO A 16 -16.04 -4.92 6.46
CA PRO A 16 -16.63 -3.75 7.10
C PRO A 16 -16.00 -3.53 8.48
N PRO A 17 -15.96 -2.28 8.96
CA PRO A 17 -15.54 -2.01 10.33
C PRO A 17 -16.52 -2.63 11.33
N ILE A 18 -16.02 -2.96 12.51
CA ILE A 18 -16.84 -3.32 13.66
C ILE A 18 -17.05 -2.11 14.57
N ASP A 19 -17.92 -2.23 15.57
CA ASP A 19 -18.14 -1.15 16.52
C ASP A 19 -16.87 -0.83 17.33
N LYS A 20 -16.73 0.44 17.72
CA LYS A 20 -15.53 0.94 18.38
C LYS A 20 -15.26 0.21 19.70
N ASP A 21 -16.29 -0.09 20.49
CA ASP A 21 -16.13 -0.69 21.81
C ASP A 21 -15.67 -2.15 21.70
N SER A 22 -16.21 -2.91 20.74
CA SER A 22 -15.74 -4.27 20.44
C SER A 22 -14.32 -4.27 19.90
N PHE A 23 -13.96 -3.33 19.04
CA PHE A 23 -12.59 -3.18 18.55
C PHE A 23 -11.62 -2.89 19.69
N ASP A 24 -11.94 -1.89 20.53
CA ASP A 24 -11.08 -1.48 21.64
C ASP A 24 -10.93 -2.62 22.67
N LYS A 25 -12.02 -3.34 23.00
CA LYS A 25 -11.95 -4.52 23.87
C LYS A 25 -11.07 -5.64 23.31
N ALA A 26 -11.18 -5.93 22.01
CA ALA A 26 -10.34 -6.93 21.38
C ALA A 26 -8.85 -6.54 21.45
N LEU A 27 -8.55 -5.26 21.17
CA LEU A 27 -7.20 -4.72 21.22
C LEU A 27 -6.60 -4.75 22.63
N GLU A 28 -7.37 -4.40 23.67
CA GLU A 28 -6.94 -4.39 25.08
C GLU A 28 -6.48 -5.77 25.60
N LEU A 29 -6.98 -6.86 24.99
CA LEU A 29 -6.59 -8.22 25.37
C LEU A 29 -5.27 -8.66 24.74
N ILE A 30 -4.75 -7.91 23.77
CA ILE A 30 -3.56 -8.27 23.02
C ILE A 30 -2.34 -7.51 23.55
N ASP A 31 -1.38 -8.27 24.07
CA ASP A 31 -0.07 -7.75 24.44
C ASP A 31 0.82 -7.64 23.19
N CYS A 32 0.69 -6.54 22.44
CA CYS A 32 1.51 -6.22 21.26
C CYS A 32 1.53 -4.70 21.00
N SER A 33 2.72 -4.14 20.74
CA SER A 33 2.90 -2.75 20.33
C SER A 33 2.51 -2.56 18.85
N PHE A 34 1.21 -2.53 18.56
CA PHE A 34 0.73 -2.33 17.20
C PHE A 34 1.10 -0.95 16.63
N PRO A 35 1.60 -0.88 15.37
CA PRO A 35 1.78 0.38 14.67
C PRO A 35 0.47 1.18 14.55
N PRO A 36 0.47 2.50 14.84
CA PRO A 36 -0.75 3.30 14.81
C PRO A 36 -1.45 3.36 13.44
N ASP A 37 -0.68 3.28 12.35
CA ASP A 37 -1.18 3.27 10.98
C ASP A 37 -1.85 1.95 10.59
N TYR A 38 -1.34 0.81 11.10
CA TYR A 38 -2.03 -0.48 11.03
C TYR A 38 -3.38 -0.44 11.76
N LEU A 39 -3.41 0.05 13.01
CA LEU A 39 -4.67 0.17 13.75
C LEU A 39 -5.65 1.12 13.06
N SER A 40 -5.15 2.19 12.44
CA SER A 40 -5.97 3.12 11.66
C SER A 40 -6.60 2.45 10.44
N PHE A 41 -5.88 1.54 9.77
CA PHE A 41 -6.43 0.71 8.71
C PHE A 41 -7.47 -0.28 9.27
N MET A 42 -7.13 -1.03 10.31
CA MET A 42 -8.00 -2.06 10.91
C MET A 42 -9.33 -1.51 11.44
N ARG A 43 -9.33 -0.28 11.97
CA ARG A 43 -10.56 0.41 12.41
C ARG A 43 -11.50 0.77 11.26
N LYS A 44 -10.96 1.00 10.06
CA LYS A 44 -11.75 1.27 8.84
C LYS A 44 -12.13 -0.02 8.13
N HIS A 45 -11.26 -1.03 8.19
CA HIS A 45 -11.33 -2.28 7.46
C HIS A 45 -10.87 -3.43 8.38
N ASN A 46 -11.81 -4.13 9.01
CA ASN A 46 -11.49 -5.10 10.07
C ASN A 46 -10.99 -6.43 9.49
N GLY A 47 -9.78 -6.39 8.95
CA GLY A 47 -9.24 -7.45 8.10
C GLY A 47 -9.57 -7.23 6.64
N CYS A 48 -8.88 -7.98 5.79
CA CYS A 48 -9.06 -7.94 4.34
C CYS A 48 -8.40 -9.16 3.69
N GLU A 49 -8.77 -9.42 2.45
CA GLU A 49 -8.12 -10.44 1.63
C GLU A 49 -7.95 -9.98 0.19
N GLY A 50 -6.79 -10.25 -0.42
CA GLY A 50 -6.57 -10.00 -1.84
C GLY A 50 -5.12 -9.74 -2.20
N ALA A 51 -4.89 -9.32 -3.45
CA ALA A 51 -3.55 -8.97 -3.92
C ALA A 51 -3.16 -7.53 -3.51
N VAL A 52 -1.98 -7.38 -2.91
CA VAL A 52 -1.38 -6.06 -2.64
C VAL A 52 -0.67 -5.57 -3.89
N LEU A 53 -1.19 -4.52 -4.54
CA LEU A 53 -0.65 -3.92 -5.78
C LEU A 53 -0.05 -4.95 -6.77
N ASN A 54 -0.88 -5.85 -7.29
CA ASN A 54 -0.46 -6.93 -8.21
C ASN A 54 0.62 -7.89 -7.71
N GLY A 55 1.02 -7.79 -6.44
CA GLY A 55 2.01 -8.66 -5.81
C GLY A 55 1.41 -9.72 -4.94
N GLN A 56 2.03 -9.92 -3.78
CA GLN A 56 1.68 -11.02 -2.89
C GLN A 56 0.23 -10.92 -2.45
N TRP A 57 -0.39 -12.10 -2.33
CA TRP A 57 -1.67 -12.23 -1.67
C TRP A 57 -1.51 -11.90 -0.20
N LEU A 58 -2.47 -11.17 0.36
CA LEU A 58 -2.50 -10.79 1.77
C LEU A 58 -3.87 -11.16 2.32
N VAL A 59 -3.85 -11.89 3.43
CA VAL A 59 -5.00 -12.16 4.30
C VAL A 59 -4.68 -11.50 5.64
N LEU A 60 -5.35 -10.39 5.97
CA LEU A 60 -5.32 -9.81 7.31
C LEU A 60 -6.53 -10.31 8.08
N TRP A 61 -6.29 -10.92 9.23
CA TRP A 61 -7.35 -11.45 10.07
C TRP A 61 -8.06 -10.33 10.85
N PRO A 62 -9.37 -10.47 11.13
CA PRO A 62 -10.11 -9.52 11.95
C PRO A 62 -9.49 -9.36 13.35
N ILE A 63 -9.51 -8.15 13.90
CA ILE A 63 -8.87 -7.82 15.18
C ILE A 63 -9.36 -8.73 16.32
N GLN A 64 -10.65 -9.06 16.34
CA GLN A 64 -11.29 -9.88 17.38
C GLN A 64 -10.93 -11.37 17.28
N GLU A 65 -10.34 -11.81 16.17
CA GLU A 65 -9.95 -13.19 15.92
C GLU A 65 -8.44 -13.41 16.09
N LEU A 66 -7.65 -12.32 16.21
CA LEU A 66 -6.19 -12.42 16.27
C LEU A 66 -5.69 -13.31 17.41
N LEU A 67 -6.27 -13.22 18.61
CA LEU A 67 -5.89 -14.08 19.72
C LEU A 67 -6.15 -15.55 19.42
N GLN A 68 -7.31 -15.86 18.84
CA GLN A 68 -7.68 -17.22 18.47
C GLN A 68 -6.73 -17.78 17.41
N TYR A 69 -6.38 -17.00 16.38
CA TYR A 69 -5.39 -17.42 15.39
C TYR A 69 -4.01 -17.66 16.01
N ASN A 70 -3.54 -16.76 16.87
CA ASN A 70 -2.24 -16.93 17.54
C ASN A 70 -2.22 -18.15 18.47
N GLU A 71 -3.33 -18.48 19.13
CA GLU A 71 -3.49 -19.71 19.90
C GLU A 71 -3.46 -20.95 19.01
N MET A 72 -4.22 -20.96 17.91
CA MET A 72 -4.30 -22.08 16.96
C MET A 72 -2.94 -22.41 16.32
N TYR A 73 -2.14 -21.39 15.99
CA TYR A 73 -0.79 -21.57 15.46
C TYR A 73 0.27 -21.78 16.55
N GLY A 74 -0.10 -21.69 17.85
CA GLY A 74 0.83 -21.84 18.96
C GLY A 74 1.91 -20.75 19.01
N ALA A 75 1.62 -19.54 18.51
CA ALA A 75 2.60 -18.46 18.40
C ALA A 75 3.21 -18.09 19.75
N SER A 76 2.40 -18.04 20.82
CA SER A 76 2.88 -17.76 22.18
C SER A 76 3.80 -18.85 22.76
N VAL A 77 3.77 -20.06 22.21
CA VAL A 77 4.59 -21.19 22.64
C VAL A 77 5.89 -21.26 21.84
N PHE A 78 5.80 -21.17 20.52
CA PHE A 78 6.95 -21.36 19.63
C PHE A 78 7.72 -20.06 19.35
N ALA A 79 7.05 -18.91 19.43
CA ALA A 79 7.63 -17.62 19.09
C ALA A 79 7.05 -16.48 19.99
N PRO A 80 7.34 -16.49 21.30
CA PRO A 80 6.69 -15.62 22.29
C PRO A 80 6.86 -14.12 22.04
N GLY A 81 7.92 -13.68 21.35
CA GLY A 81 8.13 -12.29 20.92
C GLY A 81 7.41 -11.89 19.62
N LEU A 82 6.77 -12.84 18.93
CA LEU A 82 6.04 -12.61 17.68
C LEU A 82 4.53 -12.61 17.93
N PHE A 83 3.81 -11.77 17.17
CA PHE A 83 2.36 -11.77 17.14
C PHE A 83 1.87 -11.80 15.70
N LEU A 84 1.17 -12.86 15.32
CA LEU A 84 0.66 -13.04 13.95
C LEU A 84 -0.56 -12.15 13.72
N ILE A 85 -0.65 -11.58 12.52
CA ILE A 85 -1.77 -10.71 12.11
C ILE A 85 -2.45 -11.18 10.82
N GLY A 86 -1.88 -12.16 10.14
CA GLY A 86 -2.32 -12.57 8.83
C GLY A 86 -1.36 -13.54 8.14
N SER A 87 -1.60 -13.78 6.86
CA SER A 87 -0.76 -14.64 6.02
C SER A 87 -0.85 -14.24 4.55
N ASN A 88 -0.10 -14.94 3.69
CA ASN A 88 -0.28 -14.85 2.25
C ASN A 88 -1.34 -15.80 1.68
N GLY A 89 -2.22 -16.35 2.53
CA GLY A 89 -3.15 -17.42 2.14
C GLY A 89 -2.49 -18.78 1.91
N GLY A 90 -1.17 -18.89 2.14
CA GLY A 90 -0.36 -20.09 1.98
C GLY A 90 0.54 -20.34 3.18
N ALA A 91 1.82 -20.61 2.92
CA ALA A 91 2.78 -21.04 3.94
C ALA A 91 3.40 -19.88 4.75
N ILE A 92 3.26 -18.63 4.31
CA ILE A 92 3.91 -17.48 4.95
C ILE A 92 2.92 -16.75 5.85
N ALA A 93 3.29 -16.61 7.11
CA ALA A 93 2.60 -15.79 8.10
C ALA A 93 3.21 -14.39 8.13
N TYR A 94 2.35 -13.39 8.33
CA TYR A 94 2.76 -12.02 8.59
C TYR A 94 2.44 -11.67 10.05
N GLY A 95 3.30 -10.88 10.67
CA GLY A 95 3.13 -10.52 12.07
C GLY A 95 3.87 -9.25 12.46
N ILE A 96 3.75 -8.92 13.74
CA ILE A 96 4.42 -7.80 14.39
C ILE A 96 5.29 -8.35 15.51
N LYS A 97 6.54 -7.90 15.58
CA LYS A 97 7.38 -8.18 16.75
C LYS A 97 6.86 -7.34 17.93
N LYS A 98 6.40 -8.02 18.98
CA LYS A 98 5.53 -7.46 20.02
C LYS A 98 6.06 -6.20 20.67
N GLU A 99 7.35 -6.18 21.02
CA GLU A 99 7.93 -5.04 21.74
C GLU A 99 8.28 -3.88 20.80
N GLN A 100 8.72 -4.20 19.58
CA GLN A 100 9.26 -3.22 18.64
C GLN A 100 8.21 -2.56 17.75
N GLY A 101 7.07 -3.21 17.53
CA GLY A 101 6.06 -2.72 16.59
C GLY A 101 6.55 -2.70 15.15
N ILE A 102 7.35 -3.69 14.75
CA ILE A 102 7.86 -3.81 13.37
C ILE A 102 7.32 -5.08 12.72
N PHE A 103 7.05 -5.02 11.43
CA PHE A 103 6.45 -6.10 10.66
C PHE A 103 7.48 -7.14 10.26
N PHE A 104 7.08 -8.41 10.30
CA PHE A 104 7.88 -9.53 9.86
C PHE A 104 7.06 -10.50 8.99
N GLU A 105 7.78 -11.32 8.24
CA GLU A 105 7.28 -12.56 7.65
C GLU A 105 8.01 -13.78 8.22
N VAL A 106 7.32 -14.91 8.29
CA VAL A 106 7.88 -16.20 8.69
C VAL A 106 7.10 -17.34 8.06
N GLU A 107 7.75 -18.45 7.73
CA GLU A 107 7.04 -19.65 7.28
C GLU A 107 6.39 -20.34 8.49
N PHE A 108 5.09 -20.70 8.39
CA PHE A 108 4.33 -21.27 9.52
C PHE A 108 5.02 -22.50 10.14
N VAL A 109 5.62 -23.35 9.30
CA VAL A 109 6.27 -24.60 9.73
C VAL A 109 7.55 -24.34 10.54
N TYR A 110 8.23 -23.23 10.28
CA TYR A 110 9.48 -22.84 10.94
C TYR A 110 9.29 -21.60 11.81
N MET A 111 8.09 -21.40 12.36
CA MET A 111 7.75 -20.20 13.11
C MET A 111 8.54 -20.12 14.43
N GLU A 112 9.62 -19.34 14.39
CA GLU A 112 10.46 -18.99 15.53
C GLU A 112 11.03 -17.58 15.33
N GLU A 113 11.41 -16.90 16.42
CA GLU A 113 11.92 -15.52 16.35
C GLU A 113 13.15 -15.35 15.45
N LYS A 114 14.08 -16.32 15.46
CA LYS A 114 15.32 -16.29 14.65
C LYS A 114 15.07 -16.49 13.15
N GLU A 115 13.98 -17.17 12.78
CA GLU A 115 13.62 -17.44 11.40
C GLU A 115 12.73 -16.33 10.83
N SER A 116 12.20 -15.46 11.68
CA SER A 116 11.42 -14.29 11.26
C SER A 116 12.29 -13.25 10.54
N ILE A 117 11.80 -12.79 9.38
CA ILE A 117 12.46 -11.76 8.57
C ILE A 117 11.70 -10.45 8.75
N VAL A 118 12.39 -9.40 9.22
CA VAL A 118 11.80 -8.06 9.32
C VAL A 118 11.67 -7.45 7.92
N ILE A 119 10.47 -7.04 7.56
CA ILE A 119 10.16 -6.50 6.22
C ILE A 119 9.74 -5.02 6.23
N ALA A 120 9.27 -4.50 7.36
CA ALA A 120 8.87 -3.09 7.45
C ALA A 120 8.80 -2.55 8.90
N LYS A 121 8.78 -1.22 9.04
CA LYS A 121 8.67 -0.51 10.32
C LYS A 121 7.31 0.15 10.56
N ASP A 122 6.52 0.26 9.50
CA ASP A 122 5.20 0.88 9.45
C ASP A 122 4.35 0.14 8.42
N PHE A 123 3.03 0.34 8.47
CA PHE A 123 2.07 -0.42 7.68
C PHE A 123 2.15 -0.10 6.19
N GLU A 124 2.43 1.17 5.84
CA GLU A 124 2.63 1.55 4.44
C GLU A 124 3.85 0.81 3.84
N SER A 125 4.98 0.81 4.54
CA SER A 125 6.19 0.09 4.12
C SER A 125 5.96 -1.42 4.08
N PHE A 126 5.13 -1.96 4.97
CA PHE A 126 4.73 -3.37 4.93
C PHE A 126 3.99 -3.68 3.63
N LEU A 127 2.96 -2.92 3.28
CA LEU A 127 2.24 -3.11 2.02
C LEU A 127 3.16 -2.95 0.79
N TRP A 128 4.10 -2.00 0.83
CA TRP A 128 5.10 -1.87 -0.23
C TRP A 128 6.03 -3.09 -0.36
N SER A 129 6.39 -3.74 0.76
CA SER A 129 7.20 -4.97 0.72
C SER A 129 6.49 -6.15 0.06
N LEU A 130 5.15 -6.15 0.07
CA LEU A 130 4.31 -7.17 -0.56
C LEU A 130 3.96 -6.87 -2.02
N ALA A 131 4.15 -5.63 -2.46
CA ALA A 131 3.80 -5.20 -3.82
C ALA A 131 4.72 -5.83 -4.86
N GLU A 132 4.15 -6.22 -6.01
CA GLU A 132 4.93 -6.66 -7.16
C GLU A 132 4.85 -5.62 -8.27
N PHE A 133 6.03 -5.34 -8.80
CA PHE A 133 6.17 -4.41 -9.89
C PHE A 133 6.31 -5.18 -11.20
N THR A 134 5.21 -5.69 -11.73
CA THR A 134 5.16 -6.21 -13.10
C THR A 134 5.49 -5.09 -14.11
N GLU A 135 5.94 -5.44 -15.32
CA GLU A 135 6.02 -4.48 -16.43
C GLU A 135 4.67 -3.73 -16.56
N GLY A 136 4.70 -2.43 -16.25
CA GLY A 136 3.51 -1.59 -16.11
C GLY A 136 3.35 -0.89 -14.75
N SER A 137 3.58 -1.57 -13.62
CA SER A 137 3.41 -0.96 -12.28
C SER A 137 4.72 -0.32 -11.74
N CYS A 138 5.89 -0.90 -12.02
CA CYS A 138 7.19 -0.20 -11.86
C CYS A 138 7.31 0.94 -12.86
N GLN A 139 6.83 0.69 -14.08
CA GLN A 139 6.88 1.69 -15.13
C GLN A 139 6.09 2.91 -14.70
N TYR A 140 4.89 2.80 -14.14
CA TYR A 140 4.16 4.00 -13.71
C TYR A 140 4.92 4.84 -12.66
N SER A 141 5.42 4.23 -11.58
CA SER A 141 6.13 4.98 -10.51
C SER A 141 7.50 5.49 -10.98
N LEU A 142 8.29 4.68 -11.69
CA LEU A 142 9.55 5.11 -12.30
C LEU A 142 9.34 6.14 -13.41
N ALA A 143 8.29 5.99 -14.22
CA ALA A 143 7.89 6.94 -15.25
C ALA A 143 7.40 8.23 -14.60
N ARG A 144 6.72 8.17 -13.45
CA ARG A 144 6.35 9.35 -12.68
C ARG A 144 7.59 10.07 -12.15
N VAL A 145 8.53 9.35 -11.55
CA VAL A 145 9.81 9.90 -11.10
C VAL A 145 10.62 10.47 -12.27
N ALA A 146 10.66 9.79 -13.42
CA ALA A 146 11.32 10.25 -14.63
C ALA A 146 10.64 11.49 -15.23
N SER A 147 9.31 11.51 -15.25
CA SER A 147 8.46 12.63 -15.68
C SER A 147 8.72 13.85 -14.79
N ASP A 148 8.73 13.69 -13.47
CA ASP A 148 8.97 14.79 -12.54
C ASP A 148 10.41 15.32 -12.63
N LYS A 149 11.39 14.44 -12.84
CA LYS A 149 12.79 14.81 -13.09
C LYS A 149 12.95 15.57 -14.40
N ASP A 150 12.35 15.09 -15.49
CA ASP A 150 12.40 15.75 -16.80
C ASP A 150 11.66 17.09 -16.79
N ASN A 151 10.47 17.14 -16.19
CA ASN A 151 9.69 18.37 -16.02
C ASN A 151 10.52 19.45 -15.29
N ARG A 152 11.19 19.08 -14.19
CA ARG A 152 12.07 19.99 -13.46
C ARG A 152 13.20 20.51 -14.34
N LYS A 153 13.90 19.61 -15.03
CA LYS A 153 14.98 19.97 -15.95
C LYS A 153 14.51 20.94 -17.05
N ARG A 154 13.32 20.72 -17.61
CA ARG A 154 12.74 21.64 -18.62
C ARG A 154 12.46 23.01 -18.04
N HIS A 155 11.87 23.10 -16.84
CA HIS A 155 11.67 24.36 -16.16
C HIS A 155 12.97 25.10 -15.83
N GLU A 156 14.03 24.36 -15.47
CA GLU A 156 15.37 24.93 -15.23
C GLU A 156 16.00 25.47 -16.52
N GLN A 157 15.74 24.82 -17.67
CA GLN A 157 16.36 25.16 -18.96
C GLN A 157 15.58 26.19 -19.79
N ASP A 158 14.27 26.31 -19.57
CA ASP A 158 13.40 27.20 -20.34
C ASP A 158 12.60 28.16 -19.44
N PRO A 159 13.06 29.42 -19.28
CA PRO A 159 12.36 30.44 -18.51
C PRO A 159 10.92 30.73 -18.99
N SER A 160 10.57 30.41 -20.24
CA SER A 160 9.22 30.63 -20.77
C SER A 160 8.17 29.72 -20.11
N LEU A 161 8.61 28.63 -19.49
CA LEU A 161 7.74 27.70 -18.75
C LEU A 161 7.32 28.22 -17.37
N LYS A 162 7.78 29.40 -16.94
CA LYS A 162 7.40 29.98 -15.65
C LYS A 162 5.88 30.18 -15.57
N GLY A 163 5.24 29.51 -14.61
CA GLY A 163 3.79 29.56 -14.41
C GLY A 163 2.98 28.61 -15.31
N MET A 164 3.64 27.73 -16.06
CA MET A 164 3.03 26.67 -16.85
C MET A 164 3.11 25.32 -16.14
N HIS A 165 2.22 24.40 -16.49
CA HIS A 165 2.23 22.98 -16.12
C HIS A 165 2.55 22.15 -17.36
N LEU A 166 3.53 21.25 -17.27
CA LEU A 166 3.83 20.31 -18.34
C LEU A 166 2.82 19.15 -18.30
N HIS A 167 1.75 19.29 -19.07
CA HIS A 167 0.65 18.34 -19.14
C HIS A 167 1.01 17.10 -19.97
N GLU A 168 0.63 15.92 -19.47
CA GLU A 168 0.72 14.65 -20.20
C GLU A 168 -0.50 14.51 -21.12
N VAL A 169 -0.31 14.61 -22.44
CA VAL A 169 -1.43 14.46 -23.39
C VAL A 169 -1.94 13.04 -23.46
N HIS A 170 -1.09 12.05 -23.18
CA HIS A 170 -1.43 10.67 -22.88
C HIS A 170 -0.90 10.35 -21.47
N PRO A 171 -1.77 10.13 -20.47
CA PRO A 171 -1.36 9.88 -19.10
C PRO A 171 -0.44 8.68 -19.00
N ILE A 172 0.59 8.77 -18.15
CA ILE A 172 1.47 7.62 -17.86
C ILE A 172 0.66 6.41 -17.38
N LEU A 173 -0.41 6.65 -16.61
CA LEU A 173 -1.32 5.60 -16.12
C LEU A 173 -1.98 4.80 -17.26
N LEU A 174 -2.09 5.39 -18.45
CA LEU A 174 -2.70 4.79 -19.63
C LEU A 174 -1.66 4.34 -20.68
N GLY A 175 -0.37 4.33 -20.34
CA GLY A 175 0.73 3.94 -21.25
C GLY A 175 1.46 5.10 -21.92
N GLY A 176 1.24 6.34 -21.47
CA GLY A 176 1.96 7.52 -21.96
C GLY A 176 3.45 7.53 -21.63
N ASP A 177 4.28 7.93 -22.61
CA ASP A 177 5.71 8.09 -22.41
C ASP A 177 5.99 9.27 -21.44
N PRO A 178 6.71 9.05 -20.33
CA PRO A 178 6.92 10.06 -19.30
C PRO A 178 7.80 11.23 -19.70
N ILE A 179 8.64 11.11 -20.73
CA ILE A 179 9.67 12.10 -21.08
C ILE A 179 9.63 12.51 -22.55
N ALA A 180 8.85 11.83 -23.39
CA ALA A 180 8.69 12.22 -24.79
C ALA A 180 8.19 13.67 -24.88
N ALA A 181 8.90 14.51 -25.66
CA ALA A 181 8.47 15.89 -25.89
C ALA A 181 7.06 15.97 -26.51
N ALA A 182 6.70 15.00 -27.36
CA ALA A 182 5.37 14.87 -27.94
C ALA A 182 4.28 14.59 -26.89
N ASN A 183 4.65 14.01 -25.73
CA ASN A 183 3.70 13.77 -24.64
C ASN A 183 3.59 14.94 -23.65
N LYS A 184 4.35 16.04 -23.82
CA LYS A 184 4.44 17.15 -22.86
C LYS A 184 4.00 18.46 -23.49
N VAL A 185 2.85 18.96 -23.06
CA VAL A 185 2.31 20.25 -23.52
C VAL A 185 2.30 21.24 -22.35
N PRO A 186 3.01 22.38 -22.44
CA PRO A 186 2.94 23.41 -21.42
C PRO A 186 1.57 24.10 -21.47
N LEU A 187 0.86 24.09 -20.34
CA LEU A 187 -0.46 24.70 -20.18
C LEU A 187 -0.49 25.63 -18.99
N LYS A 188 -1.23 26.73 -19.08
CA LYS A 188 -1.60 27.51 -17.89
C LYS A 188 -2.54 26.71 -16.99
N SER A 189 -2.56 27.03 -15.70
CA SER A 189 -3.32 26.30 -14.67
C SER A 189 -4.81 26.12 -15.02
N ASP A 190 -5.43 27.12 -15.64
CA ASP A 190 -6.83 27.10 -16.07
C ASP A 190 -7.09 26.03 -17.13
N ALA A 191 -6.29 26.00 -18.20
CA ALA A 191 -6.36 25.00 -19.26
C ALA A 191 -5.96 23.61 -18.74
N HIS A 192 -4.87 23.51 -17.97
CA HIS A 192 -4.40 22.26 -17.37
C HIS A 192 -5.52 21.57 -16.56
N SER A 193 -6.20 22.33 -15.70
CA SER A 193 -7.26 21.79 -14.84
C SER A 193 -8.44 21.21 -15.64
N GLN A 194 -8.74 21.75 -16.82
CA GLN A 194 -9.83 21.26 -17.68
C GLN A 194 -9.48 19.88 -18.25
N TYR A 195 -8.26 19.71 -18.75
CA TYR A 195 -7.81 18.43 -19.30
C TYR A 195 -7.62 17.37 -18.21
N THR A 196 -7.12 17.73 -17.02
CA THR A 196 -7.06 16.79 -15.88
C THR A 196 -8.45 16.26 -15.51
N ARG A 197 -9.47 17.14 -15.44
CA ARG A 197 -10.85 16.72 -15.17
C ARG A 197 -11.42 15.86 -16.29
N TRP A 198 -11.09 16.16 -17.54
CA TRP A 198 -11.51 15.35 -18.69
C TRP A 198 -10.91 13.93 -18.63
N TRP A 199 -9.60 13.81 -18.37
CA TRP A 199 -8.93 12.52 -18.20
C TRP A 199 -9.52 11.71 -17.06
N LYS A 200 -9.81 12.35 -15.92
CA LYS A 200 -10.46 11.68 -14.79
C LYS A 200 -11.78 11.04 -15.21
N LYS A 201 -12.66 11.79 -15.89
CA LYS A 201 -13.94 11.26 -16.39
C LYS A 201 -13.74 10.11 -17.38
N LYS A 202 -12.76 10.23 -18.29
CA LYS A 202 -12.46 9.17 -19.26
C LYS A 202 -11.96 7.88 -18.61
N ILE A 203 -11.12 7.99 -17.59
CA ILE A 203 -10.65 6.83 -16.83
C ILE A 203 -11.82 6.17 -16.09
N GLU A 204 -12.70 6.95 -15.48
CA GLU A 204 -13.93 6.45 -14.82
C GLU A 204 -14.87 5.75 -15.82
N GLU A 205 -15.02 6.27 -17.04
CA GLU A 205 -15.83 5.65 -18.11
C GLU A 205 -15.27 4.30 -18.57
N ILE A 206 -13.95 4.13 -18.61
CA ILE A 206 -13.29 2.90 -19.08
C ILE A 206 -13.17 1.85 -17.96
N SER A 207 -13.29 2.27 -16.70
CA SER A 207 -13.17 1.40 -15.53
C SER A 207 -14.49 0.76 -15.08
N ASN A 208 -15.61 1.09 -15.73
CA ASN A 208 -16.94 0.50 -15.54
C ASN A 208 -17.32 -0.37 -16.75
#